data_AF-A0AAE0L1X8-F1
#
_entry.id   AF-A0AAE0L1X8-F1
#
_cell.length_a   1.000
_cell.length_b   1.000
_cell.length_c   1.000
_cell.angle_alpha   90.00
_cell.angle_beta   90.00
_cell.angle_gamma   90.00
#
_symmetry.space_group_name_H-M   'P 1'
#
loop_
_entity.id
_entity.type
_entity.pdbx_description
1 polymer ?
#
loop_
_entity_poly.entity_id
_entity_poly.type
_entity_poly.pdbx_seq_one_letter_code
_entity_poly.pdbx_strand_id
1 'polypeptide(L)'
;MGFVSDKQLRESHEELDRAISNMNKQHKEYNKLYDDLCDTERELFRTKTELQATQVKLQTEVSKLDDHNKKLSTRCEYFSKLLGEFGASVDDSKDVQEKLYELYQEQEQLTQQQAELVQEQKDINNFYAADQDHDGFVTREEAKEIGILHLFDKLDVNKDDRLSMAEIRGAAQEFEPSPKNIVRIFIIEISHLPKLDTNECTNTHTLHQEMDQEAQKAEGNQLKRHGSEAPAV
;
A
#
# COMPACT_ATOMS: atom_id res chain seq x y z
N MET A 1 -47.21 52.94 -12.39
CA MET A 1 -46.66 51.65 -12.85
C MET A 1 -45.42 51.96 -13.65
N GLY A 2 -44.23 51.56 -13.17
CA GLY A 2 -42.99 51.81 -13.89
C GLY A 2 -42.84 50.77 -15.01
N PHE A 3 -42.82 51.21 -16.26
CA PHE A 3 -42.47 50.33 -17.39
C PHE A 3 -40.97 50.07 -17.33
N VAL A 4 -40.59 48.80 -17.28
CA VAL A 4 -39.20 48.38 -17.49
C VAL A 4 -38.82 48.77 -18.92
N SER A 5 -37.68 49.43 -19.09
CA SER A 5 -37.22 49.81 -20.42
C SER A 5 -36.69 48.59 -21.18
N ASP A 6 -36.89 48.54 -22.51
CA ASP A 6 -36.35 47.46 -23.36
C ASP A 6 -34.83 47.29 -23.20
N LYS A 7 -34.13 48.37 -22.85
CA LYS A 7 -32.70 48.35 -22.53
C LYS A 7 -32.40 47.47 -21.31
N GLN A 8 -33.15 47.63 -20.22
CA GLN A 8 -32.99 46.81 -19.01
C GLN A 8 -33.29 45.34 -19.27
N LEU A 9 -34.30 45.05 -20.11
CA LEU A 9 -34.63 43.67 -20.49
C LEU A 9 -33.49 43.03 -21.29
N ARG A 10 -32.90 43.76 -22.24
CA ARG A 10 -31.76 43.28 -23.02
C ARG A 10 -30.51 43.04 -22.18
N GLU A 11 -30.18 43.97 -21.28
CA GLU A 11 -29.04 43.81 -20.35
C GLU A 11 -29.24 42.57 -19.47
N SER A 12 -30.45 42.36 -18.95
CA SER A 12 -30.79 41.16 -18.17
C SER A 12 -30.67 39.87 -18.98
N HIS A 13 -31.06 39.86 -20.25
CA HIS A 13 -30.87 38.69 -21.13
C HIS A 13 -29.39 38.39 -21.39
N GLU A 14 -28.59 39.42 -21.68
CA GLU A 14 -27.15 39.25 -21.90
C GLU A 14 -26.42 38.74 -20.64
N GLU A 15 -26.84 39.17 -19.45
CA GLU A 15 -26.34 38.64 -18.18
C GLU A 15 -26.72 37.17 -17.97
N LEU A 16 -27.96 36.79 -18.29
CA LEU A 16 -28.43 35.41 -18.20
C LEU A 16 -27.65 34.48 -19.15
N ASP A 17 -27.40 34.91 -20.39
CA ASP A 17 -26.63 34.11 -21.36
C ASP A 17 -25.17 33.91 -20.90
N ARG A 18 -24.55 34.95 -20.31
CA ARG A 18 -23.21 34.82 -19.70
C ARG A 18 -23.22 33.86 -18.53
N ALA A 19 -24.24 33.91 -17.67
CA ALA A 19 -24.38 32.99 -16.55
C ALA A 19 -24.54 31.54 -17.02
N ILE A 20 -25.39 31.28 -18.03
CA ILE A 20 -25.57 29.96 -18.64
C ILE A 20 -24.26 29.45 -19.26
N SER A 21 -23.54 30.31 -19.99
CA SER A 21 -22.24 29.96 -20.58
C SER A 21 -21.21 29.58 -19.51
N ASN A 22 -21.12 30.36 -18.43
CA ASN A 22 -20.24 30.07 -17.30
C ASN A 22 -20.61 28.76 -16.59
N MET A 23 -21.91 28.52 -16.33
CA MET A 23 -22.36 27.26 -15.72
C MET A 23 -22.03 26.06 -16.61
N ASN A 24 -22.23 26.16 -17.92
CA ASN A 24 -21.87 25.09 -18.86
C ASN A 24 -20.36 24.82 -18.88
N LYS A 25 -19.53 25.87 -18.75
CA LYS A 25 -18.08 25.72 -18.63
C LYS A 25 -17.70 24.99 -17.33
N GLN A 26 -18.25 25.42 -16.20
CA GLN A 26 -18.02 24.77 -14.90
C GLN A 26 -18.48 23.32 -14.90
N HIS A 27 -19.63 23.02 -15.52
CA HIS A 27 -20.12 21.65 -15.62
C HIS A 27 -19.19 20.75 -16.45
N LYS A 28 -18.61 21.28 -17.54
CA LYS A 28 -17.59 20.55 -18.31
C LYS A 28 -16.31 20.30 -17.50
N GLU A 29 -15.85 21.29 -16.73
CA GLU A 29 -14.69 21.13 -15.84
C GLU A 29 -14.96 20.09 -14.74
N TYR A 30 -16.15 20.10 -14.15
CA TYR A 30 -16.59 19.11 -13.17
C TYR A 30 -16.60 17.69 -13.75
N ASN A 31 -17.20 17.49 -14.93
CA ASN A 31 -17.25 16.17 -15.57
C ASN A 31 -15.84 15.65 -15.89
N LYS A 32 -14.93 16.54 -16.32
CA LYS A 32 -13.52 16.17 -16.53
C LYS A 32 -12.84 15.71 -15.24
N LEU A 33 -13.01 16.45 -14.14
CA LEU A 33 -12.47 16.06 -12.84
C LEU A 33 -13.04 14.73 -12.34
N TYR A 34 -14.32 14.47 -12.63
CA TYR A 34 -14.96 13.19 -12.32
C TYR A 34 -14.34 12.03 -13.13
N ASP A 35 -14.11 12.22 -14.42
CA ASP A 35 -13.44 11.21 -15.26
C ASP A 35 -12.00 10.93 -14.76
N ASP A 36 -11.24 11.99 -14.45
CA ASP A 36 -9.89 11.89 -13.89
C ASP A 36 -9.90 11.12 -12.55
N LEU A 37 -10.88 11.39 -11.67
CA LEU A 37 -11.06 10.65 -10.41
C LEU A 37 -11.33 9.15 -10.68
N CYS A 38 -12.24 8.82 -11.59
CA CYS A 38 -12.54 7.43 -11.95
C CYS A 38 -11.33 6.70 -12.57
N ASP A 39 -10.42 7.39 -13.26
CA ASP A 39 -9.18 6.80 -13.75
C ASP A 39 -8.20 6.53 -12.59
N THR A 40 -8.03 7.48 -11.66
CA THR A 40 -7.18 7.28 -10.48
C THR A 40 -7.67 6.14 -9.57
N GLU A 41 -8.98 5.99 -9.37
CA GLU A 41 -9.56 4.88 -8.61
C GLU A 41 -9.27 3.53 -9.27
N ARG A 42 -9.27 3.47 -10.61
CA ARG A 42 -8.92 2.25 -11.35
C ARG A 42 -7.45 1.92 -11.23
N GLU A 43 -6.56 2.90 -11.26
CA GLU A 43 -5.11 2.69 -11.03
C GLU A 43 -4.83 2.24 -9.59
N LEU A 44 -5.49 2.85 -8.60
CA LEU A 44 -5.42 2.43 -7.19
C LEU A 44 -5.85 0.96 -7.03
N PHE A 45 -6.92 0.56 -7.70
CA PHE A 45 -7.39 -0.82 -7.64
C PHE A 45 -6.39 -1.81 -8.27
N ARG A 46 -5.76 -1.44 -9.40
CA ARG A 46 -4.72 -2.26 -10.05
C ARG A 46 -3.51 -2.44 -9.16
N THR A 47 -2.96 -1.35 -8.63
CA THR A 47 -1.79 -1.37 -7.74
C THR A 47 -2.05 -2.17 -6.47
N LYS A 48 -3.25 -2.04 -5.87
CA LYS A 48 -3.69 -2.87 -4.75
C LYS A 48 -3.69 -4.36 -5.08
N THR A 49 -4.20 -4.73 -6.26
CA THR A 49 -4.24 -6.12 -6.72
C THR A 49 -2.84 -6.69 -6.96
N GLU A 50 -1.96 -5.90 -7.56
CA GLU A 50 -0.56 -6.26 -7.77
C GLU A 50 0.16 -6.48 -6.44
N LEU A 51 -0.05 -5.59 -5.47
CA LEU A 51 0.52 -5.76 -4.15
C LEU A 51 0.03 -7.05 -3.49
N GLN A 52 -1.29 -7.31 -3.50
CA GLN A 52 -1.82 -8.52 -2.92
C GLN A 52 -1.20 -9.77 -3.55
N ALA A 53 -0.95 -9.77 -4.86
CA ALA A 53 -0.24 -10.85 -5.53
C ALA A 53 1.22 -10.97 -5.06
N THR A 54 1.93 -9.86 -4.85
CA THR A 54 3.30 -9.89 -4.28
C THR A 54 3.33 -10.40 -2.84
N GLN A 55 2.34 -10.03 -2.02
CA GLN A 55 2.22 -10.50 -0.64
C GLN A 55 2.07 -12.02 -0.57
N VAL A 56 1.23 -12.60 -1.44
CA VAL A 56 1.06 -14.07 -1.54
C VAL A 56 2.36 -14.76 -1.97
N LYS A 57 3.10 -14.17 -2.92
CA LYS A 57 4.42 -14.69 -3.33
C LYS A 57 5.41 -14.69 -2.17
N LEU A 58 5.49 -13.60 -1.41
CA LEU A 58 6.37 -13.50 -0.24
C LEU A 58 5.99 -14.51 0.84
N GLN A 59 4.70 -14.67 1.15
CA GLN A 59 4.23 -15.70 2.10
C GLN A 59 4.62 -17.12 1.66
N THR A 60 4.58 -17.39 0.36
CA THR A 60 5.01 -18.69 -0.19
C THR A 60 6.51 -18.90 0.00
N GLU A 61 7.34 -17.89 -0.23
CA GLU A 61 8.79 -18.00 -0.02
C GLU A 61 9.16 -18.15 1.46
N VAL A 62 8.48 -17.43 2.36
CA VAL A 62 8.65 -17.61 3.82
C VAL A 62 8.35 -19.05 4.23
N SER A 63 7.26 -19.64 3.72
CA SER A 63 6.92 -21.04 4.01
C SER A 63 8.00 -22.02 3.52
N LYS A 64 8.64 -21.75 2.39
CA LYS A 64 9.75 -22.59 1.88
C LYS A 64 10.98 -22.51 2.78
N LEU A 65 11.29 -21.31 3.28
CA LEU A 65 12.40 -21.10 4.22
C LEU A 65 12.14 -21.83 5.54
N ASP A 66 10.91 -21.81 6.05
CA ASP A 66 10.53 -22.56 7.26
C ASP A 66 10.75 -24.07 7.08
N ASP A 67 10.37 -24.62 5.93
CA ASP A 67 10.60 -26.03 5.62
C ASP A 67 12.09 -26.37 5.50
N HIS A 68 12.90 -25.46 4.95
CA HIS A 68 14.35 -25.62 4.90
C HIS A 68 14.97 -25.59 6.30
N ASN A 69 14.55 -24.66 7.16
CA ASN A 69 14.99 -24.57 8.54
C ASN A 69 14.63 -25.83 9.35
N LYS A 70 13.42 -26.38 9.16
CA LYS A 70 13.05 -27.67 9.76
C LYS A 70 14.00 -28.80 9.33
N LYS A 71 14.33 -28.89 8.03
CA LYS A 71 15.26 -29.91 7.52
C LYS A 71 16.66 -29.74 8.10
N LEU A 72 17.16 -28.51 8.20
CA LEU A 72 18.45 -28.23 8.83
C LEU A 72 18.44 -28.63 10.31
N SER A 73 17.38 -28.30 11.05
CA SER A 73 17.22 -28.72 12.45
C SER A 73 17.30 -30.24 12.62
N THR A 74 16.56 -31.00 11.79
CA THR A 74 16.62 -32.47 11.83
C THR A 74 18.01 -33.01 11.51
N ARG A 75 18.75 -32.38 10.58
CA ARG A 75 20.14 -32.76 10.27
C ARG A 75 21.08 -32.48 11.44
N CYS A 76 20.92 -31.36 12.12
CA CYS A 76 21.69 -31.03 13.32
C CYS A 76 21.42 -32.03 14.47
N GLU A 77 20.17 -32.42 14.69
CA GLU A 77 19.80 -33.46 15.66
C GLU A 77 20.42 -34.82 15.32
N TYR A 78 20.34 -35.23 14.05
CA TYR A 78 20.95 -36.48 13.58
C TYR A 78 22.48 -36.47 13.74
N PHE A 79 23.14 -35.36 13.39
CA PHE A 79 24.58 -35.21 13.56
C PHE A 79 24.98 -35.24 15.04
N SER A 80 24.21 -34.58 15.92
CA SER A 80 24.43 -34.63 17.37
C SER A 80 24.30 -36.04 17.94
N LYS A 81 23.34 -36.83 17.43
CA LYS A 81 23.16 -38.23 17.82
C LYS A 81 24.32 -39.11 17.33
N LEU A 82 24.76 -38.94 16.08
CA LEU A 82 25.94 -39.64 15.55
C LEU A 82 27.19 -39.37 16.39
N LEU A 83 27.46 -38.10 16.72
CA LEU A 83 28.60 -37.73 17.57
C LEU A 83 28.53 -38.40 18.95
N GLY A 84 27.34 -38.50 19.56
CA GLY A 84 27.14 -39.20 20.82
C GLY A 84 27.38 -40.72 20.74
N GLU A 85 26.99 -41.37 19.63
CA GLU A 85 27.16 -42.82 19.44
C GLU A 85 28.60 -43.23 19.15
N PHE A 86 29.36 -42.40 18.43
CA PHE A 86 30.72 -42.78 18.02
C PHE A 86 31.76 -42.67 19.14
N GLY A 87 31.44 -42.08 20.30
CA GLY A 87 32.39 -41.90 21.41
C GLY A 87 33.71 -41.25 20.99
N ALA A 88 33.73 -40.67 19.79
CA ALA A 88 34.90 -40.08 19.17
C ALA A 88 35.12 -38.77 19.90
N SER A 89 36.20 -38.72 20.69
CA SER A 89 36.72 -37.46 21.17
C SER A 89 36.88 -36.55 19.95
N VAL A 90 36.13 -35.45 19.94
CA VAL A 90 36.17 -34.43 18.87
C VAL A 90 37.57 -33.78 18.79
N ASP A 91 38.49 -34.10 19.71
CA ASP A 91 39.83 -33.52 19.79
C ASP A 91 40.80 -33.92 18.67
N ASP A 92 40.59 -35.03 17.95
CA ASP A 92 41.64 -35.53 17.04
C ASP A 92 41.50 -35.12 15.57
N SER A 93 40.37 -34.50 15.16
CA SER A 93 40.16 -34.09 13.75
C SER A 93 40.00 -32.57 13.63
N LYS A 94 41.14 -31.89 13.44
CA LYS A 94 41.23 -30.43 13.19
C LYS A 94 40.27 -29.95 12.09
N ASP A 95 40.18 -30.69 10.99
CA ASP A 95 39.35 -30.33 9.83
C ASP A 95 37.84 -30.32 10.16
N VAL A 96 37.40 -31.16 11.10
CA VAL A 96 36.00 -31.20 11.54
C VAL A 96 35.71 -30.06 12.51
N GLN A 97 36.65 -29.74 13.41
CA GLN A 97 36.53 -28.61 14.33
C GLN A 97 36.46 -27.27 13.56
N GLU A 98 37.28 -27.11 12.52
CA GLU A 98 37.32 -25.89 11.70
C GLU A 98 36.00 -25.69 10.94
N LYS A 99 35.47 -26.73 10.28
CA LYS A 99 34.17 -26.65 9.59
C LYS A 99 32.99 -26.41 10.53
N LEU A 100 33.01 -27.00 11.72
CA LEU A 100 31.97 -26.74 12.73
C LEU A 100 32.01 -25.29 13.22
N TYR A 101 33.22 -24.73 13.38
CA TYR A 101 33.38 -23.34 13.76
C TYR A 101 32.90 -22.37 12.66
N GLU A 102 33.22 -22.64 11.40
CA GLU A 102 32.72 -21.86 10.25
C GLU A 102 31.19 -21.88 10.17
N LEU A 103 30.56 -23.05 10.30
CA LEU A 103 29.10 -23.17 10.29
C LEU A 103 28.44 -22.43 11.45
N TYR A 104 29.07 -22.44 12.64
CA TYR A 104 28.57 -21.71 13.79
C TYR A 104 28.61 -20.19 13.56
N GLN A 105 29.70 -19.68 12.97
CA GLN A 105 29.84 -18.27 12.61
C GLN A 105 28.79 -17.84 11.56
N GLU A 106 28.55 -18.68 10.54
CA GLU A 106 27.54 -18.39 9.52
C GLU A 106 26.12 -18.35 10.11
N GLN A 107 25.81 -19.28 11.01
CA GLN A 107 24.51 -19.29 11.72
C GLN A 107 24.33 -18.06 12.60
N GLU A 108 25.38 -17.60 13.28
CA GLU A 108 25.33 -16.39 14.11
C GLU A 108 25.09 -15.13 13.26
N GLN A 109 25.76 -15.01 12.11
CA GLN A 109 25.54 -13.92 11.16
C GLN A 109 24.10 -13.91 10.60
N LEU A 110 23.57 -15.07 10.21
CA LEU A 110 22.19 -15.19 9.73
C LEU A 110 21.17 -14.81 10.81
N THR A 111 21.46 -15.15 12.07
CA THR A 111 20.60 -14.82 13.21
C THR A 111 20.61 -13.31 13.47
N GLN A 112 21.77 -12.66 13.38
CA GLN A 112 21.88 -11.20 13.50
C GLN A 112 21.13 -10.49 12.37
N GLN A 113 21.26 -10.96 11.13
CA GLN A 113 20.55 -10.41 9.98
C GLN A 113 19.02 -10.54 10.12
N GLN A 114 18.54 -11.66 10.65
CA GLN A 114 17.11 -11.82 10.96
C GLN A 114 16.65 -10.89 12.07
N ALA A 115 17.46 -10.70 13.12
CA ALA A 115 17.13 -9.78 14.21
C ALA A 115 17.03 -8.33 13.72
N GLU A 116 17.91 -7.89 12.82
CA GLU A 116 17.84 -6.58 12.18
C GLU A 116 16.56 -6.40 11.35
N LEU A 117 16.18 -7.41 10.56
CA LEU A 117 14.94 -7.36 9.76
C LEU A 117 13.68 -7.30 10.64
N VAL A 118 13.65 -8.05 11.75
CA VAL A 118 12.53 -8.02 12.71
C VAL A 118 12.45 -6.66 13.41
N GLN A 119 13.60 -6.07 13.75
CA GLN A 119 13.64 -4.75 14.36
C GLN A 119 13.19 -3.66 13.37
N GLU A 120 13.66 -3.70 12.12
CA GLU A 120 13.22 -2.79 11.05
C GLU A 120 11.70 -2.87 10.86
N GLN A 121 11.14 -4.07 10.80
CA GLN A 121 9.69 -4.26 10.70
C GLN A 121 8.96 -3.68 11.91
N LYS A 122 9.49 -3.83 13.13
CA LYS A 122 8.89 -3.27 14.34
C LYS A 122 8.90 -1.74 14.32
N ASP A 123 9.99 -1.14 13.87
CA ASP A 123 10.15 0.32 13.81
C ASP A 123 9.22 0.93 12.77
N ILE A 124 9.06 0.26 11.63
CA ILE A 124 8.05 0.58 10.62
C ILE A 124 6.63 0.51 11.19
N ASN A 125 6.28 -0.58 11.89
CA ASN A 125 4.93 -0.73 12.43
C ASN A 125 4.63 0.35 13.47
N ASN A 126 5.62 0.71 14.29
CA ASN A 126 5.50 1.79 15.26
C ASN A 126 5.35 3.15 14.56
N PHE A 127 6.02 3.37 13.43
CA PHE A 127 5.87 4.58 12.63
C PHE A 127 4.44 4.73 12.10
N TYR A 128 3.89 3.71 11.44
CA TYR A 128 2.51 3.78 10.93
C TYR A 128 1.46 3.86 12.03
N ALA A 129 1.75 3.34 13.23
CA ALA A 129 0.88 3.52 14.38
C ALA A 129 0.92 4.97 14.93
N ALA A 130 2.01 5.69 14.68
CA ALA A 130 2.24 7.06 15.12
C ALA A 130 1.67 8.07 14.13
N ASP A 131 1.93 7.88 12.83
CA ASP A 131 1.50 8.73 11.72
C ASP A 131 -0.02 8.59 11.51
N GLN A 132 -0.79 9.39 12.26
CA GLN A 132 -2.26 9.31 12.29
C GLN A 132 -2.90 10.03 11.11
N ASP A 133 -2.26 11.10 10.63
CA ASP A 133 -2.74 11.87 9.48
C ASP A 133 -2.24 11.30 8.14
N HIS A 134 -1.35 10.31 8.18
CA HIS A 134 -0.78 9.61 7.04
C HIS A 134 -0.08 10.55 6.07
N ASP A 135 0.54 11.62 6.60
CA ASP A 135 1.30 12.60 5.82
C ASP A 135 2.74 12.12 5.51
N GLY A 136 3.14 10.96 6.07
CA GLY A 136 4.46 10.36 5.88
C GLY A 136 5.51 10.91 6.83
N PHE A 137 5.09 11.68 7.84
CA PHE A 137 5.91 12.17 8.94
C PHE A 137 5.20 11.89 10.27
N VAL A 138 5.98 11.76 11.34
CA VAL A 138 5.42 11.68 12.69
C VAL A 138 5.76 12.96 13.40
N THR A 139 4.74 13.68 13.84
CA THR A 139 4.91 14.90 14.64
C THR A 139 5.13 14.57 16.12
N ARG A 140 5.62 15.56 16.88
CA ARG A 140 5.84 15.42 18.32
C ARG A 140 4.53 15.13 19.08
N GLU A 141 3.42 15.70 18.62
CA GLU A 141 2.07 15.46 19.15
C GLU A 141 1.65 14.00 18.95
N GLU A 142 1.78 13.49 17.73
CA GLU A 142 1.48 12.09 17.39
C GLU A 142 2.35 11.10 18.16
N ALA A 143 3.66 11.36 18.24
CA ALA A 143 4.59 10.57 19.02
C ALA A 143 4.27 10.55 20.53
N LYS A 144 3.67 11.63 21.04
CA LYS A 144 3.22 11.71 22.43
C LYS A 144 1.98 10.86 22.68
N GLU A 145 1.03 10.82 21.74
CA GLU A 145 -0.20 10.03 21.89
C GLU A 145 0.07 8.53 22.00
N ILE A 146 1.06 8.03 21.26
CA ILE A 146 1.44 6.61 21.31
C ILE A 146 2.56 6.30 22.32
N GLY A 147 3.05 7.30 23.05
CA GLY A 147 4.02 7.13 24.13
C GLY A 147 5.49 6.93 23.70
N ILE A 148 5.84 7.27 22.46
CA ILE A 148 7.22 7.16 21.92
C ILE A 148 8.00 8.47 21.98
N LEU A 149 7.50 9.50 22.65
CA LEU A 149 8.13 10.83 22.76
C LEU A 149 9.61 10.78 23.19
N HIS A 150 9.99 9.80 23.99
CA HIS A 150 11.37 9.60 24.45
C HIS A 150 12.32 9.01 23.38
N LEU A 151 11.78 8.34 22.36
CA LEU A 151 12.51 7.93 21.16
C LEU A 151 12.58 9.09 20.16
N PHE A 152 11.57 9.95 20.14
CA PHE A 152 11.47 11.09 19.23
C PHE A 152 12.71 11.99 19.27
N ASP A 153 13.08 12.46 20.47
CA ASP A 153 14.24 13.35 20.66
C ASP A 153 15.58 12.69 20.26
N LYS A 154 15.63 11.36 20.12
CA LYS A 154 16.83 10.62 19.69
C LYS A 154 16.87 10.39 18.18
N LEU A 155 15.72 10.29 17.54
CA LEU A 155 15.58 9.99 16.12
C LEU A 155 15.49 11.26 15.27
N ASP A 156 14.99 12.36 15.85
CA ASP A 156 14.92 13.69 15.22
C ASP A 156 16.32 14.32 15.21
N VAL A 157 17.14 13.87 14.25
CA VAL A 157 18.53 14.32 14.10
C VAL A 157 18.58 15.71 13.47
N ASN A 158 17.67 16.01 12.54
CA ASN A 158 17.62 17.29 11.85
C ASN A 158 16.96 18.40 12.69
N LYS A 159 16.26 18.04 13.77
CA LYS A 159 15.56 18.92 14.72
C LYS A 159 14.48 19.76 14.04
N ASP A 160 13.76 19.16 13.10
CA ASP A 160 12.64 19.80 12.41
C ASP A 160 11.29 19.58 13.11
N ASP A 161 11.31 18.98 14.31
CA ASP A 161 10.14 18.60 15.12
C ASP A 161 9.21 17.62 14.39
N ARG A 162 9.74 16.88 13.41
CA ARG A 162 9.08 15.77 12.71
C ARG A 162 10.05 14.59 12.61
N LEU A 163 9.50 13.39 12.46
CA LEU A 163 10.28 12.20 12.15
C LEU A 163 9.89 11.71 10.77
N SER A 164 10.84 11.70 9.86
CA SER A 164 10.70 10.98 8.60
C SER A 164 10.95 9.47 8.80
N MET A 165 10.39 8.66 7.89
CA MET A 165 10.70 7.22 7.82
C MET A 165 12.22 6.95 7.68
N ALA A 166 12.98 7.87 7.07
CA ALA A 166 14.43 7.75 6.94
C ALA A 166 15.17 7.93 8.27
N GLU A 167 14.71 8.85 9.11
CA GLU A 167 15.26 9.10 10.45
C GLU A 167 14.97 7.94 11.41
N ILE A 168 13.79 7.33 11.30
CA ILE A 168 13.42 6.15 12.10
C ILE A 168 14.24 4.92 11.71
N ARG A 169 14.59 4.76 10.42
CA ARG A 169 15.48 3.69 9.96
C ARG A 169 16.96 3.89 10.34
N GLY A 170 17.31 4.98 11.04
CA GLY A 170 18.68 5.25 11.46
C GLY A 170 19.62 5.65 10.33
N ALA A 171 19.09 5.96 9.13
CA ALA A 171 19.87 6.48 8.01
C ALA A 171 20.00 8.01 8.09
N ALA A 172 20.49 8.50 9.22
CA ALA A 172 20.85 9.91 9.41
C ALA A 172 22.20 10.24 8.76
N GLN A 173 22.35 9.90 7.47
CA GLN A 173 23.40 10.48 6.62
C GLN A 173 22.69 11.17 5.46
N GLU A 174 22.57 12.50 5.56
CA GLU A 174 22.22 13.46 4.51
C GLU A 174 21.50 12.83 3.30
N PHE A 175 20.19 12.64 3.43
CA PHE A 175 19.40 12.03 2.37
C PHE A 175 18.90 13.10 1.38
N GLU A 176 19.68 13.36 0.32
CA GLU A 176 19.08 13.72 -0.96
C GLU A 176 18.31 12.49 -1.50
N PRO A 177 17.07 12.65 -1.98
CA PRO A 177 16.24 11.52 -2.40
C PRO A 177 16.83 10.85 -3.64
N SER A 178 17.65 9.81 -3.45
CA SER A 178 18.09 8.97 -4.56
C SER A 178 16.95 8.01 -4.97
N PRO A 179 16.76 7.75 -6.28
CA PRO A 179 15.64 6.95 -6.80
C PRO A 179 15.56 5.51 -6.24
N LYS A 180 16.66 4.98 -5.68
CA LYS A 180 16.72 3.62 -5.15
C LYS A 180 16.00 3.46 -3.80
N ASN A 181 15.85 4.54 -3.02
CA ASN A 181 15.20 4.47 -1.71
C ASN A 181 13.69 4.70 -1.77
N ILE A 182 13.19 5.37 -2.81
CA ILE A 182 11.75 5.54 -3.05
C ILE A 182 11.04 4.18 -3.21
N VAL A 183 11.68 3.24 -3.90
CA VAL A 183 11.10 1.89 -4.13
C VAL A 183 10.99 1.07 -2.84
N ARG A 184 11.87 1.30 -1.85
CA ARG A 184 11.86 0.59 -0.56
C ARG A 184 10.86 1.15 0.45
N ILE A 185 10.52 2.44 0.35
CA ILE A 185 9.47 3.08 1.14
C ILE A 185 8.09 2.60 0.64
N PHE A 186 7.90 2.55 -0.68
CA PHE A 186 6.65 2.10 -1.30
C PHE A 186 6.23 0.65 -1.00
N ILE A 187 7.17 -0.29 -0.85
CA ILE A 187 6.80 -1.70 -0.56
C ILE A 187 6.21 -1.87 0.85
N ILE A 188 6.53 -0.95 1.77
CA ILE A 188 6.21 -1.08 3.19
C ILE A 188 4.91 -0.35 3.55
N GLU A 189 4.66 0.78 2.90
CA GLU A 189 3.43 1.58 3.04
C GLU A 189 2.16 0.78 2.72
N ILE A 190 2.26 -0.16 1.78
CA ILE A 190 1.11 -0.95 1.35
C ILE A 190 0.89 -2.18 2.26
N SER A 191 1.86 -2.55 3.10
CA SER A 191 1.74 -3.67 4.05
C SER A 191 0.95 -3.33 5.33
N HIS A 192 0.73 -2.04 5.60
CA HIS A 192 0.04 -1.51 6.79
C HIS A 192 -1.39 -1.06 6.54
N LEU A 193 -1.84 -1.09 5.29
CA LEU A 193 -3.24 -0.85 4.99
C LEU A 193 -4.10 -1.83 5.80
N PRO A 194 -5.17 -1.36 6.47
CA PRO A 194 -6.05 -2.23 7.24
C PRO A 194 -6.44 -3.42 6.37
N LYS A 195 -6.33 -4.64 6.92
CA LYS A 195 -6.75 -5.86 6.23
C LYS A 195 -8.21 -5.67 5.84
N LEU A 196 -8.44 -5.31 4.58
CA LEU A 196 -9.79 -5.20 4.06
C LEU A 196 -10.40 -6.59 4.16
N ASP A 197 -11.53 -6.66 4.85
CA ASP A 197 -12.33 -7.87 4.92
C ASP A 197 -12.64 -8.29 3.48
N THR A 198 -12.03 -9.40 3.06
CA THR A 198 -12.13 -9.90 1.68
C THR A 198 -13.57 -10.23 1.28
N ASN A 199 -14.50 -10.28 2.23
CA ASN A 199 -15.91 -10.52 2.00
C ASN A 199 -16.67 -9.28 1.46
N GLU A 200 -16.15 -8.06 1.61
CA GLU A 200 -16.79 -6.86 1.03
C GLU A 200 -16.40 -6.66 -0.45
N CYS A 201 -15.24 -7.16 -0.89
CA CYS A 201 -14.77 -6.99 -2.26
C CYS A 201 -15.53 -7.87 -3.28
N THR A 202 -16.21 -8.93 -2.83
CA THR A 202 -17.08 -9.74 -3.72
C THR A 202 -18.43 -9.08 -3.99
N ASN A 203 -18.89 -8.14 -3.16
CA ASN A 203 -20.17 -7.45 -3.38
C ASN A 203 -20.09 -6.35 -4.45
N THR A 204 -18.93 -5.70 -4.62
CA THR A 204 -18.78 -4.63 -5.64
C THR A 204 -18.73 -5.18 -7.06
N HIS A 205 -18.23 -6.41 -7.25
CA HIS A 205 -18.25 -7.09 -8.54
C HIS A 205 -19.68 -7.49 -8.95
N THR A 206 -20.50 -7.93 -7.99
CA THR A 206 -21.92 -8.20 -8.20
C THR A 206 -22.69 -6.92 -8.56
N LEU A 207 -22.40 -5.80 -7.89
CA LEU A 207 -23.05 -4.51 -8.16
C LEU A 207 -22.71 -3.97 -9.57
N HIS A 208 -21.46 -4.08 -10.01
CA HIS A 208 -21.08 -3.68 -11.38
C HIS A 208 -21.73 -4.59 -12.44
N GLN A 209 -21.81 -5.91 -12.19
CA GLN A 209 -22.52 -6.83 -13.08
C GLN A 209 -24.03 -6.52 -13.17
N GLU A 210 -24.66 -6.12 -12.07
CA GLU A 210 -26.07 -5.75 -12.06
C GLU A 210 -26.31 -4.43 -12.82
N MET A 211 -25.44 -3.43 -12.66
CA MET A 211 -25.51 -2.17 -13.40
C MET A 211 -25.32 -2.36 -14.91
N ASP A 212 -24.36 -3.19 -15.33
CA ASP A 212 -24.15 -3.51 -16.76
C ASP A 212 -25.34 -4.27 -17.35
N GLN A 213 -25.97 -5.17 -16.57
CA GLN A 213 -27.18 -5.88 -17.00
C GLN A 213 -28.40 -4.94 -17.10
N GLU A 214 -28.53 -3.95 -16.21
CA GLU A 214 -29.61 -2.96 -16.31
C GLU A 214 -29.43 -2.02 -17.50
N ALA A 215 -28.20 -1.57 -17.77
CA ALA A 215 -27.88 -0.78 -18.95
C ALA A 215 -28.25 -1.51 -20.26
N GLN A 216 -27.87 -2.79 -20.38
CA GLN A 216 -28.22 -3.61 -21.55
C GLN A 216 -29.74 -3.83 -21.69
N LYS A 217 -30.48 -3.98 -20.57
CA LYS A 217 -31.94 -4.08 -20.59
C LYS A 217 -32.61 -2.76 -21.02
N ALA A 218 -32.06 -1.63 -20.61
CA ALA A 218 -32.58 -0.31 -20.99
C ALA A 218 -32.43 -0.07 -22.51
N GLU A 219 -31.28 -0.40 -23.09
CA GLU A 219 -31.03 -0.28 -24.54
C GLU A 219 -31.94 -1.20 -25.36
N GLY A 220 -32.12 -2.45 -24.93
CA GLY A 220 -33.03 -3.40 -25.59
C GLY A 220 -34.51 -2.97 -25.59
N ASN A 221 -34.94 -2.19 -24.59
CA ASN A 221 -36.30 -1.67 -24.51
C ASN A 221 -36.55 -0.43 -25.37
N GLN A 222 -35.53 0.38 -25.66
CA GLN A 222 -35.67 1.53 -26.55
C GLN A 222 -35.84 1.09 -28.02
N LEU A 223 -35.14 0.04 -28.45
CA LEU A 223 -35.26 -0.53 -29.79
C LEU A 223 -36.66 -1.11 -30.08
N LYS A 224 -37.37 -1.62 -29.06
CA LYS A 224 -38.73 -2.16 -29.23
C LYS A 224 -39.81 -1.08 -29.35
N ARG A 225 -39.58 0.15 -28.89
CA ARG A 225 -40.57 1.25 -28.97
C ARG A 225 -40.61 1.95 -30.32
N HIS A 226 -39.58 1.82 -31.15
CA HIS A 226 -39.53 2.45 -32.48
C HIS A 226 -39.92 1.51 -33.64
N GLY A 227 -40.32 0.28 -33.35
CA GLY A 227 -40.61 -0.74 -34.39
C GLY A 227 -42.08 -0.91 -34.78
N SER A 228 -43.05 -0.16 -34.23
CA SER A 228 -44.48 -0.48 -34.43
C SER A 228 -45.33 0.56 -35.18
N GLU A 229 -44.75 1.61 -35.75
CA GLU A 229 -45.49 2.50 -36.67
C GLU A 229 -45.11 2.18 -38.12
N ALA A 230 -45.70 1.10 -38.64
CA ALA A 230 -45.81 0.92 -40.08
C ALA A 230 -46.89 1.89 -40.59
N PRO A 231 -46.59 2.78 -41.56
CA PRO A 231 -47.60 3.64 -42.14
C PRO A 231 -48.60 2.80 -42.94
N ALA A 232 -49.88 2.88 -42.56
CA ALA A 232 -50.97 2.32 -43.35
C ALA A 232 -51.08 3.08 -44.68
N VAL A 233 -51.01 2.33 -45.78
CA VAL A 233 -51.20 2.80 -47.17
C VAL A 233 -52.68 2.79 -47.50
#